data_AF-A0A4Q7CLA8-F1
#
_entry.id   AF-A0A4Q7CLA8-F1
#
_cell.length_a   1.000
_cell.length_b   1.000
_cell.length_c   1.000
_cell.angle_alpha   90.00
_cell.angle_beta   90.00
_cell.angle_gamma   90.00
#
_symmetry.space_group_name_H-M   'P 1'
#
loop_
_entity.id
_entity.type
_entity.pdbx_description
1 polymer ?
#
loop_
_entity_poly.entity_id
_entity_poly.type
_entity_poly.pdbx_seq_one_letter_code
_entity_poly.pdbx_strand_id
1 'polypeptide(L)'
;QALESQINNAATRGEVAQQLAEAKALDQAMQALRNSIQAQQQTESCSQFINEDKPPKDAYQAAVQNAKDLINQTGNPTLDKSQVEQLTQAVTTAKDNLHGDQKLARDQLQAVTTVNALPNLKHAQQQALTDAINAAPTRTEVAQHVQNATELDHAMETLKNKVDQVNTDKAQPNYTEAST
;
A
#
# COMPACT_ATOMS: atom_id res chain seq x y z
N GLN A 1 37.08 0.04 17.58
CA GLN A 1 37.92 -1.07 18.09
C GLN A 1 38.50 -1.96 16.99
N ALA A 2 37.72 -2.68 16.17
CA ALA A 2 38.31 -3.60 15.17
C ALA A 2 39.12 -2.90 14.04
N LEU A 3 38.58 -1.83 13.43
CA LEU A 3 39.30 -1.02 12.44
C LEU A 3 40.50 -0.27 13.04
N GLU A 4 40.36 0.27 14.26
CA GLU A 4 41.47 0.92 14.97
C GLU A 4 42.61 -0.05 15.27
N SER A 5 42.30 -1.29 15.67
CA SER A 5 43.30 -2.34 15.86
C SER A 5 43.97 -2.75 14.55
N GLN A 6 43.26 -2.76 13.42
CA GLN A 6 43.86 -3.04 12.11
C GLN A 6 44.87 -1.94 11.71
N ILE A 7 44.50 -0.66 11.92
CA ILE A 7 45.37 0.50 11.68
C ILE A 7 46.61 0.48 12.59
N ASN A 8 46.43 0.17 13.88
CA ASN A 8 47.52 0.12 14.84
C ASN A 8 48.52 -1.01 14.59
N ASN A 9 48.12 -2.06 13.86
CA ASN A 9 48.98 -3.21 13.53
C ASN A 9 49.60 -3.13 12.12
N ALA A 10 49.32 -2.08 11.34
CA ALA A 10 49.94 -1.89 10.03
C ALA A 10 51.45 -1.65 10.16
N ALA A 11 52.26 -2.38 9.39
CA ALA A 11 53.72 -2.33 9.44
C ALA A 11 54.30 -1.22 8.56
N THR A 12 53.51 -0.72 7.58
CA THR A 12 53.96 0.29 6.62
C THR A 12 52.97 1.45 6.47
N ARG A 13 53.47 2.60 6.01
CA ARG A 13 52.62 3.74 5.64
C ARG A 13 51.63 3.40 4.52
N GLY A 14 51.98 2.47 3.62
CA GLY A 14 51.11 2.02 2.53
C GLY A 14 49.91 1.24 3.05
N GLU A 15 50.12 0.31 3.98
CA GLU A 15 49.05 -0.46 4.63
C GLU A 15 48.11 0.45 5.44
N VAL A 16 48.65 1.42 6.19
CA VAL A 16 47.83 2.43 6.88
C VAL A 16 46.95 3.20 5.90
N ALA A 17 47.49 3.60 4.74
CA ALA A 17 46.74 4.34 3.73
C ALA A 17 45.61 3.48 3.12
N GLN A 18 45.86 2.20 2.86
CA GLN A 18 44.86 1.26 2.36
C GLN A 18 43.72 1.06 3.35
N GLN A 19 44.04 0.76 4.62
CA GLN A 19 43.03 0.55 5.66
C GLN A 19 42.20 1.81 5.91
N LEU A 20 42.80 3.00 5.81
CA LEU A 20 42.08 4.26 5.89
C LEU A 20 41.09 4.44 4.72
N ALA A 21 41.46 4.00 3.50
CA ALA A 21 40.58 4.05 2.35
C ALA A 21 39.39 3.08 2.50
N GLU A 22 39.63 1.86 2.96
CA GLU A 22 38.60 0.86 3.26
C GLU A 22 37.63 1.35 4.33
N ALA A 23 38.14 1.94 5.42
CA ALA A 23 37.34 2.52 6.49
C ALA A 23 36.42 3.65 5.98
N LYS A 24 36.95 4.54 5.14
CA LYS A 24 36.15 5.62 4.52
C LYS A 24 35.07 5.07 3.59
N ALA A 25 35.38 4.04 2.81
CA ALA A 25 34.41 3.41 1.92
C ALA A 25 33.28 2.71 2.70
N LEU A 26 33.62 2.07 3.82
CA LEU A 26 32.62 1.48 4.72
C LEU A 26 31.74 2.55 5.38
N ASP A 27 32.33 3.65 5.85
CA ASP A 27 31.58 4.77 6.45
C ASP A 27 30.57 5.37 5.46
N GLN A 28 30.98 5.56 4.20
CA GLN A 28 30.08 5.98 3.12
C GLN A 28 28.94 4.99 2.89
N ALA A 29 29.22 3.69 2.87
CA ALA A 29 28.19 2.65 2.74
C ALA A 29 27.22 2.67 3.92
N MET A 30 27.72 2.85 5.15
CA MET A 30 26.89 2.97 6.35
C MET A 30 26.02 4.22 6.33
N GLN A 31 26.53 5.35 5.81
CA GLN A 31 25.72 6.54 5.59
C GLN A 31 24.61 6.29 4.57
N ALA A 32 24.90 5.59 3.46
CA ALA A 32 23.90 5.22 2.48
C ALA A 32 22.80 4.32 3.09
N LEU A 33 23.18 3.34 3.91
CA LEU A 33 22.24 2.48 4.63
C LEU A 33 21.32 3.29 5.55
N ARG A 34 21.88 4.22 6.36
CA ARG A 34 21.10 5.12 7.23
C ARG A 34 20.12 5.97 6.43
N ASN A 35 20.57 6.54 5.31
CA ASN A 35 19.72 7.36 4.45
C ASN A 35 18.56 6.53 3.85
N SER A 36 18.82 5.26 3.47
CA SER A 36 17.81 4.39 2.86
C SER A 36 16.58 4.15 3.76
N ILE A 37 16.76 4.15 5.09
CA ILE A 37 15.69 3.91 6.06
C ILE A 37 15.14 5.19 6.69
N GLN A 38 15.71 6.36 6.39
CA GLN A 38 15.30 7.64 7.01
C GLN A 38 13.84 7.98 6.70
N ALA A 39 13.38 7.69 5.49
CA ALA A 39 12.02 7.97 5.02
C ALA A 39 11.01 6.85 5.33
N GLN A 40 11.29 5.97 6.30
CA GLN A 40 10.41 4.84 6.62
C GLN A 40 8.98 5.29 6.94
N GLN A 41 8.81 6.20 7.91
CA GLN A 41 7.48 6.64 8.35
C GLN A 41 6.67 7.27 7.23
N GLN A 42 7.34 8.05 6.35
CA GLN A 42 6.70 8.63 5.19
C GLN A 42 6.26 7.54 4.20
N THR A 43 7.14 6.57 3.92
CA THR A 43 6.84 5.45 3.02
C THR A 43 5.64 4.63 3.54
N GLU A 44 5.62 4.31 4.84
CA GLU A 44 4.54 3.54 5.48
C GLU A 44 3.20 4.30 5.55
N SER A 45 3.23 5.62 5.44
CA SER A 45 2.04 6.49 5.43
C SER A 45 1.52 6.78 4.02
N CYS A 46 2.26 6.41 2.97
CA CYS A 46 1.88 6.68 1.58
C CYS A 46 0.98 5.56 1.01
N SER A 47 0.19 5.92 -0.01
CA SER A 47 -0.70 4.99 -0.71
C SER A 47 0.02 3.74 -1.24
N GLN A 48 1.26 3.90 -1.72
CA GLN A 48 2.11 2.79 -2.18
C GLN A 48 2.26 1.67 -1.14
N PHE A 49 2.28 1.99 0.16
CA PHE A 49 2.38 1.00 1.23
C PHE A 49 1.01 0.63 1.82
N ILE A 50 0.13 1.61 2.04
CA ILE A 50 -1.17 1.39 2.67
C ILE A 50 -2.01 0.42 1.84
N ASN A 51 -2.03 0.61 0.53
CA ASN A 51 -2.85 -0.14 -0.43
C ASN A 51 -2.13 -1.37 -1.03
N GLU A 52 -0.94 -1.68 -0.54
CA GLU A 52 -0.18 -2.85 -0.97
C GLU A 52 -0.67 -4.12 -0.26
N ASP A 53 -0.45 -5.26 -0.91
CA ASP A 53 -0.71 -6.57 -0.34
C ASP A 53 0.28 -6.85 0.81
N LYS A 54 -0.08 -7.80 1.67
CA LYS A 54 0.72 -8.13 2.86
C LYS A 54 2.18 -8.51 2.53
N PRO A 55 2.49 -9.38 1.54
CA PRO A 55 3.85 -9.85 1.36
C PRO A 55 4.89 -8.75 0.99
N PRO A 56 4.61 -7.81 0.05
CA PRO A 56 5.57 -6.72 -0.21
C PRO A 56 5.73 -5.75 0.96
N LYS A 57 4.67 -5.52 1.76
CA LYS A 57 4.76 -4.71 2.99
C LYS A 57 5.69 -5.35 4.01
N ASP A 58 5.49 -6.64 4.27
CA ASP A 58 6.34 -7.41 5.17
C ASP A 58 7.81 -7.40 4.69
N ALA A 59 8.04 -7.52 3.37
CA ALA A 59 9.38 -7.50 2.79
C ALA A 59 10.08 -6.15 3.01
N TYR A 60 9.37 -5.03 2.80
CA TYR A 60 9.91 -3.69 3.07
C TYR A 60 10.24 -3.52 4.56
N GLN A 61 9.32 -3.89 5.45
CA GLN A 61 9.51 -3.78 6.90
C GLN A 61 10.68 -4.65 7.39
N ALA A 62 10.81 -5.87 6.88
CA ALA A 62 11.93 -6.76 7.20
C ALA A 62 13.26 -6.19 6.71
N ALA A 63 13.32 -5.64 5.49
CA ALA A 63 14.53 -5.01 4.97
C ALA A 63 14.96 -3.80 5.84
N VAL A 64 14.01 -2.96 6.23
CA VAL A 64 14.25 -1.83 7.14
C VAL A 64 14.72 -2.30 8.52
N GLN A 65 14.12 -3.36 9.07
CA GLN A 65 14.54 -3.91 10.35
C GLN A 65 15.96 -4.46 10.30
N ASN A 66 16.31 -5.24 9.27
CA ASN A 66 17.67 -5.75 9.08
C ASN A 66 18.71 -4.63 8.97
N ALA A 67 18.36 -3.54 8.27
CA ALA A 67 19.21 -2.35 8.19
C ALA A 67 19.40 -1.68 9.56
N LYS A 68 18.34 -1.53 10.36
CA LYS A 68 18.41 -1.01 11.73
C LYS A 68 19.26 -1.89 12.64
N ASP A 69 19.10 -3.20 12.53
CA ASP A 69 19.84 -4.16 13.34
C ASP A 69 21.35 -4.04 13.08
N LEU A 70 21.76 -3.91 11.81
CA LEU A 70 23.16 -3.67 11.46
C LEU A 70 23.66 -2.31 11.98
N ILE A 71 22.87 -1.24 11.80
CA ILE A 71 23.23 0.12 12.26
C ILE A 71 23.45 0.17 13.78
N ASN A 72 22.69 -0.62 14.55
CA ASN A 72 22.71 -0.62 16.01
C ASN A 72 23.78 -1.55 16.62
N GLN A 73 24.59 -2.23 15.81
CA GLN A 73 25.67 -3.07 16.32
C GLN A 73 26.76 -2.23 17.00
N THR A 74 26.90 -2.39 18.31
CA THR A 74 27.90 -1.67 19.11
C THR A 74 29.05 -2.55 19.62
N GLY A 75 28.80 -3.85 19.84
CA GLY A 75 29.80 -4.78 20.40
C GLY A 75 30.69 -5.46 19.37
N ASN A 76 30.13 -5.83 18.21
CA ASN A 76 30.87 -6.44 17.10
C ASN A 76 30.33 -5.90 15.77
N PRO A 77 30.73 -4.67 15.38
CA PRO A 77 30.19 -4.03 14.20
C PRO A 77 30.63 -4.76 12.93
N THR A 78 29.70 -4.96 12.00
CA THR A 78 30.01 -5.43 10.65
C THR A 78 31.03 -4.50 9.98
N LEU A 79 32.16 -5.07 9.57
CA LEU A 79 33.19 -4.39 8.76
C LEU A 79 33.10 -4.73 7.27
N ASP A 80 32.21 -5.65 6.89
CA ASP A 80 31.99 -6.05 5.51
C ASP A 80 31.14 -5.00 4.78
N LYS A 81 31.81 -4.18 3.97
CA LYS A 81 31.17 -3.18 3.11
C LYS A 81 30.11 -3.79 2.19
N SER A 82 30.37 -4.98 1.65
CA SER A 82 29.45 -5.62 0.70
C SER A 82 28.13 -6.01 1.38
N GLN A 83 28.19 -6.44 2.64
CA GLN A 83 27.00 -6.72 3.44
C GLN A 83 26.16 -5.44 3.68
N VAL A 84 26.80 -4.30 3.93
CA VAL A 84 26.13 -3.00 4.10
C VAL A 84 25.45 -2.55 2.80
N GLU A 85 26.14 -2.70 1.67
CA GLU A 85 25.60 -2.41 0.33
C GLU A 85 24.40 -3.31 -0.01
N GLN A 86 24.47 -4.61 0.32
CA GLN A 86 23.36 -5.55 0.13
C GLN A 86 22.11 -5.16 0.91
N LEU A 87 22.25 -4.76 2.18
CA LEU A 87 21.10 -4.30 2.96
C LEU A 87 20.51 -3.00 2.41
N THR A 88 21.36 -2.07 1.95
CA THR A 88 20.92 -0.83 1.31
C THR A 88 20.10 -1.12 0.05
N GLN A 89 20.58 -2.06 -0.78
CA GLN A 89 19.87 -2.51 -1.97
C GLN A 89 18.56 -3.22 -1.61
N ALA A 90 18.55 -4.05 -0.58
CA ALA A 90 17.35 -4.74 -0.13
C ALA A 90 16.24 -3.77 0.28
N VAL A 91 16.58 -2.71 1.04
CA VAL A 91 15.61 -1.65 1.41
C VAL A 91 15.09 -0.93 0.16
N THR A 92 15.98 -0.57 -0.76
CA THR A 92 15.63 0.15 -1.99
C THR A 92 14.70 -0.70 -2.88
N THR A 93 15.08 -1.94 -3.17
CA THR A 93 14.28 -2.86 -3.98
C THR A 93 12.92 -3.16 -3.33
N ALA A 94 12.89 -3.39 -2.01
CA ALA A 94 11.62 -3.67 -1.33
C ALA A 94 10.70 -2.44 -1.33
N LYS A 95 11.25 -1.22 -1.24
CA LYS A 95 10.50 0.02 -1.38
C LYS A 95 9.93 0.19 -2.78
N ASP A 96 10.75 -0.06 -3.81
CA ASP A 96 10.34 0.09 -5.21
C ASP A 96 9.26 -0.93 -5.61
N ASN A 97 9.20 -2.08 -4.92
CA ASN A 97 8.17 -3.10 -5.08
C ASN A 97 6.83 -2.77 -4.38
N LEU A 98 6.71 -1.58 -3.77
CA LEU A 98 5.44 -1.10 -3.21
C LEU A 98 4.63 -0.40 -4.32
N HIS A 99 3.55 -1.05 -4.76
CA HIS A 99 2.69 -0.63 -5.86
C HIS A 99 1.24 -0.43 -5.42
N GLY A 100 1.01 -0.14 -4.14
CA GLY A 100 -0.33 0.01 -3.57
C GLY A 100 -1.18 1.08 -4.25
N ASP A 101 -0.58 2.17 -4.72
CA ASP A 101 -1.26 3.24 -5.46
C ASP A 101 -1.82 2.77 -6.80
N GLN A 102 -1.04 1.98 -7.55
CA GLN A 102 -1.49 1.37 -8.81
C GLN A 102 -2.58 0.33 -8.58
N LYS A 103 -2.50 -0.41 -7.47
CA LYS A 103 -3.54 -1.36 -7.05
C LYS A 103 -4.84 -0.64 -6.69
N LEU A 104 -4.76 0.46 -5.94
CA LEU A 104 -5.92 1.31 -5.65
C LEU A 104 -6.59 1.80 -6.93
N ALA A 105 -5.83 2.39 -7.86
CA ALA A 105 -6.39 2.90 -9.11
C ALA A 105 -7.09 1.82 -9.94
N ARG A 106 -6.52 0.60 -9.96
CA ARG A 106 -7.12 -0.55 -10.63
C ARG A 106 -8.44 -0.99 -9.98
N ASP A 107 -8.46 -1.08 -8.65
CA ASP A 107 -9.64 -1.46 -7.90
C ASP A 107 -10.75 -0.41 -8.06
N GLN A 108 -10.41 0.88 -8.06
CA GLN A 108 -11.35 1.98 -8.34
C GLN A 108 -11.98 1.83 -9.74
N LEU A 109 -11.17 1.61 -10.78
CA LEU A 109 -11.66 1.40 -12.14
C LEU A 109 -12.60 0.18 -12.25
N GLN A 110 -12.22 -0.93 -11.62
CA GLN A 110 -13.04 -2.13 -11.60
C GLN A 110 -14.35 -1.92 -10.84
N ALA A 111 -14.30 -1.20 -9.71
CA ALA A 111 -15.46 -0.85 -8.91
C ALA A 111 -16.44 0.05 -9.69
N VAL A 112 -15.95 1.11 -10.34
CA VAL A 112 -16.79 1.98 -11.19
C VAL A 112 -17.45 1.17 -12.31
N THR A 113 -16.70 0.27 -12.95
CA THR A 113 -17.24 -0.61 -14.01
C THR A 113 -18.36 -1.50 -13.46
N THR A 114 -18.15 -2.08 -12.28
CA THR A 114 -19.14 -2.91 -11.59
C THR A 114 -20.41 -2.11 -11.26
N VAL A 115 -20.25 -0.93 -10.65
CA VAL A 115 -21.38 -0.08 -10.25
C VAL A 115 -22.20 0.40 -11.45
N ASN A 116 -21.55 0.77 -12.55
CA ASN A 116 -22.24 1.21 -13.76
C ASN A 116 -23.00 0.07 -14.47
N ALA A 117 -22.63 -1.19 -14.21
CA ALA A 117 -23.32 -2.35 -14.75
C ALA A 117 -24.52 -2.79 -13.90
N LEU A 118 -24.75 -2.21 -12.72
CA LEU A 118 -25.87 -2.54 -11.85
C LEU A 118 -27.20 -2.07 -12.48
N PRO A 119 -28.18 -2.98 -12.66
CA PRO A 119 -29.32 -2.74 -13.56
C PRO A 119 -30.46 -1.93 -12.93
N ASN A 120 -30.53 -1.82 -11.60
CA ASN A 120 -31.67 -1.22 -10.90
C ASN A 120 -31.35 0.17 -10.34
N LEU A 121 -30.08 0.56 -10.32
CA LEU A 121 -29.67 1.91 -9.92
C LEU A 121 -30.04 2.96 -10.97
N LYS A 122 -30.45 4.14 -10.50
CA LYS A 122 -30.65 5.32 -11.36
C LYS A 122 -29.35 6.08 -11.56
N HIS A 123 -29.26 6.87 -12.63
CA HIS A 123 -28.07 7.67 -12.96
C HIS A 123 -27.51 8.50 -11.80
N ALA A 124 -28.37 9.17 -11.01
CA ALA A 124 -27.90 9.95 -9.87
C ALA A 124 -27.26 9.09 -8.76
N GLN A 125 -27.78 7.88 -8.53
CA GLN A 125 -27.21 6.94 -7.55
C GLN A 125 -25.88 6.38 -8.06
N GLN A 126 -25.82 5.99 -9.34
CA GLN A 126 -24.60 5.51 -9.98
C GLN A 126 -23.50 6.58 -9.98
N GLN A 127 -23.84 7.83 -10.28
CA GLN A 127 -22.89 8.93 -10.25
C GLN A 127 -22.34 9.17 -8.85
N ALA A 128 -23.21 9.25 -7.84
CA ALA A 128 -22.77 9.46 -6.45
C ALA A 128 -21.85 8.33 -5.95
N LEU A 129 -22.15 7.07 -6.31
CA LEU A 129 -21.31 5.93 -5.97
C LEU A 129 -19.97 5.95 -6.74
N THR A 130 -20.00 6.32 -8.01
CA THR A 130 -18.78 6.50 -8.83
C THR A 130 -17.86 7.57 -8.24
N ASP A 131 -18.43 8.70 -7.84
CA ASP A 131 -17.67 9.78 -7.21
C ASP A 131 -17.06 9.34 -5.88
N ALA A 132 -17.82 8.60 -5.06
CA ALA A 132 -17.33 8.06 -3.80
C ALA A 132 -16.20 7.04 -4.01
N ILE A 133 -16.31 6.14 -4.99
CA ILE A 133 -15.27 5.17 -5.35
C ILE A 133 -13.98 5.89 -5.79
N ASN A 134 -14.10 6.90 -6.65
CA ASN A 134 -12.95 7.65 -7.14
C ASN A 134 -12.26 8.47 -6.03
N ALA A 135 -13.02 8.92 -5.03
CA ALA A 135 -12.49 9.65 -3.87
C ALA A 135 -11.92 8.74 -2.77
N ALA A 136 -12.19 7.43 -2.82
CA ALA A 136 -11.77 6.49 -1.78
C ALA A 136 -10.24 6.40 -1.68
N PRO A 137 -9.63 6.72 -0.52
CA PRO A 137 -8.18 6.67 -0.32
C PRO A 137 -7.63 5.25 -0.18
N THR A 138 -8.49 4.26 0.09
CA THR A 138 -8.07 2.89 0.37
C THR A 138 -8.83 1.86 -0.45
N ARG A 139 -8.17 0.74 -0.76
CA ARG A 139 -8.77 -0.41 -1.45
C ARG A 139 -9.93 -1.00 -0.65
N THR A 140 -9.85 -0.95 0.68
CA THR A 140 -10.93 -1.37 1.58
C THR A 140 -12.17 -0.50 1.42
N GLU A 141 -12.01 0.82 1.37
CA GLU A 141 -13.14 1.74 1.15
C GLU A 141 -13.74 1.57 -0.25
N VAL A 142 -12.93 1.35 -1.28
CA VAL A 142 -13.41 0.99 -2.63
C VAL A 142 -14.30 -0.25 -2.57
N ALA A 143 -13.84 -1.32 -1.91
CA ALA A 143 -14.62 -2.54 -1.75
C ALA A 143 -15.94 -2.31 -0.98
N GLN A 144 -15.91 -1.47 0.06
CA GLN A 144 -17.10 -1.10 0.81
C GLN A 144 -18.12 -0.35 -0.07
N HIS A 145 -17.65 0.56 -0.94
CA HIS A 145 -18.54 1.25 -1.86
C HIS A 145 -19.19 0.31 -2.88
N VAL A 146 -18.48 -0.72 -3.36
CA VAL A 146 -19.06 -1.76 -4.22
C VAL A 146 -20.12 -2.57 -3.49
N GLN A 147 -19.87 -2.93 -2.22
CA GLN A 147 -20.86 -3.60 -1.39
C GLN A 147 -22.12 -2.74 -1.24
N ASN A 148 -21.97 -1.48 -0.84
CA ASN A 148 -23.08 -0.55 -0.66
C ASN A 148 -23.87 -0.34 -1.96
N ALA A 149 -23.17 -0.27 -3.10
CA ALA A 149 -23.81 -0.17 -4.41
C ALA A 149 -24.66 -1.41 -4.73
N THR A 150 -24.12 -2.61 -4.43
CA THR A 150 -24.82 -3.88 -4.62
C THR A 150 -26.07 -3.95 -3.74
N GLU A 151 -25.97 -3.59 -2.46
CA GLU A 151 -27.11 -3.57 -1.54
C GLU A 151 -28.18 -2.56 -1.99
N LEU A 152 -27.76 -1.38 -2.45
CA LEU A 152 -28.68 -0.38 -2.99
C LEU A 152 -29.40 -0.88 -4.25
N ASP A 153 -28.70 -1.60 -5.14
CA ASP A 153 -29.30 -2.17 -6.34
C ASP A 153 -30.41 -3.17 -6.01
N HIS A 154 -30.17 -4.08 -5.06
CA HIS A 154 -31.19 -5.03 -4.59
C HIS A 154 -32.39 -4.32 -3.94
N ALA A 155 -32.14 -3.25 -3.17
CA ALA A 155 -33.21 -2.45 -2.59
C ALA A 155 -34.05 -1.75 -3.67
N MET A 156 -33.40 -1.27 -4.73
CA MET A 156 -34.07 -0.64 -5.87
C MET A 156 -34.88 -1.63 -6.70
N GLU A 157 -34.38 -2.85 -6.88
CA GLU A 157 -35.14 -3.95 -7.48
C GLU A 157 -36.41 -4.26 -6.68
N THR A 158 -36.25 -4.41 -5.36
CA THR A 158 -37.37 -4.68 -4.44
C THR A 158 -38.41 -3.56 -4.51
N LEU A 159 -37.97 -2.30 -4.53
CA LEU A 159 -38.85 -1.14 -4.64
C LEU A 159 -39.60 -1.14 -5.99
N LYS A 160 -38.90 -1.41 -7.09
CA LYS A 160 -39.49 -1.51 -8.43
C LYS A 160 -40.59 -2.57 -8.46
N ASN A 161 -40.30 -3.78 -7.97
CA ASN A 161 -41.27 -4.87 -7.91
C ASN A 161 -42.51 -4.51 -7.09
N LYS A 162 -42.34 -3.82 -5.95
CA LYS A 162 -43.49 -3.35 -5.14
C LYS A 162 -44.32 -2.28 -5.84
N VAL A 163 -43.69 -1.35 -6.56
CA VAL A 163 -44.40 -0.33 -7.34
C VAL A 163 -45.21 -0.97 -8.47
N ASP A 164 -44.61 -1.94 -9.18
CA ASP A 164 -45.27 -2.67 -10.25
C ASP A 164 -46.47 -3.49 -9.73
N GLN A 165 -46.35 -4.10 -8.54
CA GLN A 165 -47.46 -4.77 -7.87
C GLN A 165 -48.58 -3.79 -7.49
N VAL A 166 -48.25 -2.64 -6.90
CA VAL A 166 -49.25 -1.61 -6.57
C VAL A 166 -50.00 -1.13 -7.81
N ASN A 167 -49.30 -0.97 -8.94
CA ASN A 167 -49.94 -0.59 -10.20
C ASN A 167 -50.87 -1.68 -10.73
N THR A 168 -50.49 -2.95 -10.56
CA THR A 168 -51.32 -4.11 -10.92
C THR A 168 -52.59 -4.17 -10.07
N ASP A 169 -52.45 -4.01 -8.74
CA ASP A 169 -53.57 -4.06 -7.80
C ASP A 169 -54.56 -2.92 -8.06
N LYS A 170 -54.06 -1.72 -8.39
CA LYS A 170 -54.90 -0.56 -8.75
C LYS A 170 -55.76 -0.77 -9.98
N ALA A 171 -55.36 -1.68 -10.88
CA ALA A 171 -56.13 -2.00 -12.08
C ALA A 171 -57.19 -3.09 -11.85
N GLN A 172 -57.19 -3.74 -10.68
CA GLN A 172 -58.16 -4.81 -10.37
C GLN A 172 -59.50 -4.23 -9.88
N PRO A 173 -60.64 -4.88 -10.20
CA PRO A 173 -61.96 -4.48 -9.73
C PRO A 173 -62.04 -4.28 -8.22
N ASN A 174 -61.36 -5.14 -7.44
CA ASN A 174 -61.28 -5.01 -5.98
C ASN A 174 -60.74 -3.65 -5.50
N TYR A 175 -59.90 -2.96 -6.28
CA TYR A 175 -59.42 -1.62 -5.95
C TYR A 175 -60.29 -0.52 -6.58
N THR A 176 -60.71 -0.67 -7.84
CA THR A 176 -61.49 0.36 -8.56
C THR A 176 -62.96 0.44 -8.13
N GLU A 177 -63.49 -0.66 -7.61
CA GLU A 177 -64.88 -0.79 -7.13
C GLU A 177 -64.94 -0.85 -5.60
N ALA A 178 -63.81 -0.62 -4.91
CA ALA A 178 -63.80 -0.49 -3.47
C ALA A 178 -64.68 0.68 -3.05
N SER A 179 -65.75 0.40 -2.29
CA SER A 179 -66.72 1.40 -1.85
C SER A 179 -66.06 2.55 -1.09
N THR A 180 -66.29 3.78 -1.55
CA THR A 180 -65.98 5.05 -0.84
C THR A 180 -67.01 5.38 0.21
#